data_AF-A0A7J5ESW7-F1
#
_entry.id   AF-A0A7J5ESW7-F1
#
_cell.length_a   1.000
_cell.length_b   1.000
_cell.length_c   1.000
_cell.angle_alpha   90.00
_cell.angle_beta   90.00
_cell.angle_gamma   90.00
#
_symmetry.space_group_name_H-M   'P 1'
#
loop_
_entity.id
_entity.type
_entity.pdbx_description
1 polymer ?
#
loop_
_entity_poly.entity_id
_entity_poly.type
_entity_poly.pdbx_seq_one_letter_code
_entity_poly.pdbx_strand_id
1 'polypeptide(L)'
;MRVTHLGLISSLVFLASCAMGGMAKSPAMTSAAVGAAPSGAPTVTASDATTTQIPEQLVVEGSLVVEVGEVGDIVPGLRTFVEAAGGRVITEQVSGGETSWSATLKLRLPPAQVEPVVAWLAGRGDILDKRINATDVSRELFDQELALENLTATSDRLQALLAQPGLGMNDVLAIEKELTRIRGEIEAIKGAQRFLKDRVALATLDVSLRRRDGAIVTVARAKFYPGVRVTSLTLLDPEGRQRTRFGGSLVLHSILRNHSLEVDLYEAAPAMDGSGAKAAVIATTGGAAYSDFLGGGRRRTLNPYLGLRAGYAYLDSSRFVIQAEAGLELWKSRHAVIDASVRGTGLIGKNPDAAVVASTGVVVAF
;
A
#
# COMPACT_ATOMS: atom_id res chain seq x y z
N MET A 1 -17.26 15.02 35.56
CA MET A 1 -17.12 13.81 36.38
C MET A 1 -16.67 12.65 35.51
N ARG A 2 -15.42 12.23 35.63
CA ARG A 2 -14.93 10.83 35.51
C ARG A 2 -13.42 10.88 35.73
N VAL A 3 -13.02 10.43 36.91
CA VAL A 3 -11.65 10.37 37.43
C VAL A 3 -11.08 9.01 37.03
N THR A 4 -9.93 8.98 36.38
CA THR A 4 -9.19 7.74 36.08
C THR A 4 -8.11 7.53 37.13
N HIS A 5 -8.20 6.41 37.84
CA HIS A 5 -7.30 6.00 38.92
C HIS A 5 -5.94 5.51 38.41
N LEU A 6 -4.92 5.92 39.15
CA LEU A 6 -3.54 5.47 39.16
C LEU A 6 -3.45 4.14 39.94
N GLY A 7 -2.83 3.11 39.37
CA GLY A 7 -2.63 1.81 40.02
C GLY A 7 -1.23 1.28 39.76
N LEU A 8 -0.34 1.56 40.71
CA LEU A 8 1.05 1.10 40.81
C LEU A 8 1.04 -0.33 41.41
N ILE A 9 1.67 -1.32 40.77
CA ILE A 9 1.93 -2.63 41.39
C ILE A 9 3.42 -2.94 41.36
N SER A 10 3.96 -2.96 42.57
CA SER A 10 5.22 -3.54 43.03
C SER A 10 5.20 -5.07 42.90
N SER A 11 6.33 -5.69 42.53
CA SER A 11 7.08 -6.57 43.44
C SER A 11 8.19 -7.37 42.76
N LEU A 12 9.18 -7.67 43.58
CA LEU A 12 10.55 -8.10 43.35
C LEU A 12 10.72 -9.59 43.81
N VAL A 13 11.86 -10.22 43.45
CA VAL A 13 12.51 -11.41 44.11
C VAL A 13 11.96 -12.81 43.68
N PHE A 14 12.70 -13.90 43.42
CA PHE A 14 14.13 -14.25 43.13
C PHE A 14 14.21 -15.81 42.93
N LEU A 15 15.36 -16.29 42.43
CA LEU A 15 16.00 -17.62 42.60
C LEU A 15 15.72 -18.82 41.64
N ALA A 16 16.84 -19.27 41.02
CA ALA A 16 17.34 -20.66 40.84
C ALA A 16 16.57 -21.61 39.88
N SER A 17 17.12 -22.60 39.17
CA SER A 17 18.43 -23.29 39.10
C SER A 17 18.51 -24.12 37.80
N CYS A 18 19.71 -24.64 37.50
CA CYS A 18 20.14 -25.62 36.48
C CYS A 18 19.14 -26.66 35.92
N ALA A 19 19.32 -27.05 34.65
CA ALA A 19 19.52 -28.46 34.26
C ALA A 19 19.97 -28.63 32.79
N MET A 20 20.73 -29.69 32.58
CA MET A 20 21.54 -30.12 31.44
C MET A 20 20.76 -31.04 30.47
N GLY A 21 21.24 -31.17 29.22
CA GLY A 21 21.00 -32.35 28.36
C GLY A 21 19.90 -32.17 27.29
N GLY A 22 20.04 -32.58 26.04
CA GLY A 22 21.09 -33.32 25.35
C GLY A 22 20.80 -33.33 23.84
N MET A 23 21.87 -33.30 23.05
CA MET A 23 21.85 -33.47 21.59
C MET A 23 21.59 -34.94 21.24
N ALA A 24 20.65 -35.20 20.35
CA ALA A 24 20.53 -36.47 19.64
C ALA A 24 20.50 -36.20 18.13
N LYS A 25 21.56 -36.67 17.47
CA LYS A 25 21.88 -36.59 16.05
C LYS A 25 21.43 -37.91 15.40
N SER A 26 20.46 -37.86 14.49
CA SER A 26 20.12 -39.03 13.65
C SER A 26 21.11 -39.15 12.49
N PRO A 27 21.66 -40.34 12.21
CA PRO A 27 22.50 -40.55 11.05
C PRO A 27 21.66 -40.90 9.80
N ALA A 28 22.16 -40.42 8.67
CA ALA A 28 21.74 -40.78 7.33
C ALA A 28 22.00 -42.27 7.04
N MET A 29 21.05 -42.93 6.38
CA MET A 29 21.27 -44.22 5.74
C MET A 29 21.69 -44.01 4.29
N THR A 30 22.84 -44.62 4.00
CA THR A 30 23.57 -44.72 2.75
C THR A 30 22.83 -45.49 1.66
N SER A 31 22.94 -44.94 0.46
CA SER A 31 22.69 -45.56 -0.84
C SER A 31 23.56 -46.81 -1.05
N ALA A 32 22.98 -47.88 -1.58
CA ALA A 32 23.69 -49.00 -2.17
C ALA A 32 22.97 -49.44 -3.45
N ALA A 33 23.67 -49.29 -4.58
CA ALA A 33 23.31 -49.78 -5.90
C ALA A 33 24.11 -51.05 -6.21
N VAL A 34 23.44 -52.14 -6.60
CA VAL A 34 23.88 -53.27 -7.45
C VAL A 34 22.58 -54.00 -7.86
N GLY A 35 22.31 -54.53 -9.05
CA GLY A 35 23.13 -54.75 -10.24
C GLY A 35 22.24 -55.07 -11.45
N ALA A 36 22.84 -54.96 -12.63
CA ALA A 36 22.27 -55.31 -13.92
C ALA A 36 22.83 -56.65 -14.40
N ALA A 37 21.99 -57.52 -14.95
CA ALA A 37 22.38 -58.51 -15.96
C ALA A 37 21.14 -58.89 -16.82
N PRO A 38 21.32 -59.20 -18.12
CA PRO A 38 20.27 -59.19 -19.13
C PRO A 38 19.72 -60.58 -19.44
N SER A 39 18.48 -60.67 -19.95
CA SER A 39 18.03 -61.84 -20.72
C SER A 39 16.92 -61.45 -21.69
N GLY A 40 17.08 -61.84 -22.95
CA GLY A 40 16.23 -61.44 -24.07
C GLY A 40 15.13 -62.44 -24.45
N ALA A 41 14.18 -61.87 -25.21
CA ALA A 41 13.19 -62.43 -26.15
C ALA A 41 11.94 -63.15 -25.56
N PRO A 42 10.77 -63.08 -26.24
CA PRO A 42 10.54 -62.62 -27.61
C PRO A 42 9.60 -61.40 -27.77
N THR A 43 9.85 -60.68 -28.85
CA THR A 43 9.00 -59.64 -29.44
C THR A 43 7.65 -60.21 -29.81
N VAL A 44 6.60 -59.77 -29.09
CA VAL A 44 5.24 -59.80 -29.60
C VAL A 44 5.05 -58.50 -30.34
N THR A 45 4.93 -58.58 -31.66
CA THR A 45 4.56 -57.47 -32.53
C THR A 45 3.16 -57.02 -32.12
N ALA A 46 3.09 -56.05 -31.21
CA ALA A 46 1.88 -55.30 -30.97
C ALA A 46 1.63 -54.48 -32.23
N SER A 47 0.73 -55.01 -33.04
CA SER A 47 0.08 -54.36 -34.16
C SER A 47 -0.19 -52.90 -33.80
N ASP A 48 0.19 -52.02 -34.72
CA ASP A 48 -0.03 -50.58 -34.72
C ASP A 48 -1.47 -50.27 -34.33
N ALA A 49 -1.70 -50.07 -33.03
CA ALA A 49 -2.92 -49.48 -32.54
C ALA A 49 -2.75 -47.99 -32.81
N THR A 50 -3.19 -47.57 -33.99
CA THR A 50 -3.62 -46.19 -34.22
C THR A 50 -4.72 -45.92 -33.22
N THR A 51 -4.31 -45.62 -31.99
CA THR A 51 -5.15 -45.08 -30.95
C THR A 51 -5.60 -43.77 -31.57
N THR A 52 -6.87 -43.69 -31.95
CA THR A 52 -7.52 -42.42 -32.31
C THR A 52 -7.26 -41.49 -31.13
N GLN A 53 -6.19 -40.70 -31.21
CA GLN A 53 -5.83 -39.79 -30.15
C GLN A 53 -6.90 -38.72 -30.19
N ILE A 54 -7.79 -38.76 -29.19
CA ILE A 54 -8.74 -37.68 -28.97
C ILE A 54 -7.88 -36.42 -28.82
N PRO A 55 -8.05 -35.40 -29.69
CA PRO A 55 -7.24 -34.20 -29.62
C PRO A 55 -7.38 -33.59 -28.23
N GLU A 56 -6.25 -33.26 -27.62
CA GLU A 56 -6.20 -32.73 -26.27
C GLU A 56 -6.98 -31.40 -26.19
N GLN A 57 -7.89 -31.30 -25.22
CA GLN A 57 -8.74 -30.14 -24.98
C GLN A 57 -8.35 -29.58 -23.62
N LEU A 58 -7.52 -28.54 -23.61
CA LEU A 58 -7.01 -27.94 -22.39
C LEU A 58 -7.74 -26.64 -22.07
N VAL A 59 -8.30 -26.56 -20.87
CA VAL A 59 -8.72 -25.29 -20.28
C VAL A 59 -7.53 -24.68 -19.53
N VAL A 60 -7.10 -23.50 -19.95
CA VAL A 60 -5.97 -22.80 -19.33
C VAL A 60 -6.46 -21.61 -18.51
N GLU A 61 -6.13 -21.62 -17.23
CA GLU A 61 -6.45 -20.55 -16.28
C GLU A 61 -5.19 -20.15 -15.51
N GLY A 62 -5.00 -18.85 -15.30
CA GLY A 62 -3.85 -18.37 -14.56
C GLY A 62 -4.11 -17.11 -13.76
N SER A 63 -3.32 -16.94 -12.70
CA SER A 63 -3.26 -15.74 -11.88
C SER A 63 -1.83 -15.25 -11.79
N LEU A 64 -1.61 -13.96 -12.05
CA LEU A 64 -0.33 -13.29 -11.89
C LEU A 64 -0.44 -12.13 -10.91
N VAL A 65 0.54 -12.03 -10.03
CA VAL A 65 0.79 -10.83 -9.25
C VAL A 65 2.12 -10.25 -9.72
N VAL A 66 2.08 -9.05 -10.28
CA VAL A 66 3.25 -8.39 -10.87
C VAL A 66 3.47 -7.05 -10.21
N GLU A 67 4.72 -6.80 -9.86
CA GLU A 67 5.19 -5.56 -9.27
C GLU A 67 5.89 -4.71 -10.34
N VAL A 68 5.30 -3.56 -10.70
CA VAL A 68 5.71 -2.74 -11.85
C VAL A 68 6.07 -1.31 -11.42
N GLY A 69 7.00 -0.65 -12.12
CA GLY A 69 7.43 0.70 -11.76
C GLY A 69 6.31 1.74 -11.76
N GLU A 70 5.57 1.84 -12.88
CA GLU A 70 4.46 2.78 -13.06
C GLU A 70 3.25 2.03 -13.62
N VAL A 71 2.13 1.99 -12.89
CA VAL A 71 0.95 1.20 -13.29
C VAL A 71 0.21 1.89 -14.44
N GLY A 72 0.19 3.23 -14.46
CA GLY A 72 -0.51 4.04 -15.45
C GLY A 72 -0.06 3.80 -16.89
N ASP A 73 1.23 3.51 -17.09
CA ASP A 73 1.80 3.28 -18.43
C ASP A 73 1.71 1.80 -18.87
N ILE A 74 1.72 0.88 -17.90
CA ILE A 74 1.70 -0.56 -18.19
C ILE A 74 0.32 -1.04 -18.62
N VAL A 75 -0.75 -0.52 -18.02
CA VAL A 75 -2.13 -0.95 -18.32
C VAL A 75 -2.50 -0.73 -19.79
N PRO A 76 -2.30 0.47 -20.39
CA PRO A 76 -2.55 0.68 -21.82
C PRO A 76 -1.68 -0.21 -22.71
N GLY A 77 -0.39 -0.36 -22.37
CA GLY A 77 0.54 -1.20 -23.13
C GLY A 77 0.14 -2.68 -23.11
N LEU A 78 -0.30 -3.18 -21.95
CA LEU A 78 -0.78 -4.55 -21.79
C LEU A 78 -2.05 -4.79 -22.62
N ARG A 79 -2.99 -3.83 -22.60
CA ARG A 79 -4.22 -3.90 -23.41
C ARG A 79 -3.89 -4.04 -24.89
N THR A 80 -3.05 -3.14 -25.42
CA THR A 80 -2.65 -3.17 -26.83
C THR A 80 -1.93 -4.47 -27.19
N PHE A 81 -1.06 -4.97 -26.31
CA PHE A 81 -0.35 -6.23 -26.54
C PHE A 81 -1.30 -7.44 -26.58
N VAL A 82 -2.27 -7.50 -25.67
CA VAL A 82 -3.27 -8.58 -25.60
C VAL A 82 -4.21 -8.54 -26.81
N GLU A 83 -4.66 -7.36 -27.22
CA GLU A 83 -5.51 -7.18 -28.40
C GLU A 83 -4.77 -7.56 -29.69
N ALA A 84 -3.50 -7.18 -29.82
CA ALA A 84 -2.66 -7.57 -30.96
C ALA A 84 -2.42 -9.08 -31.03
N ALA A 85 -2.40 -9.77 -29.88
CA ALA A 85 -2.30 -11.21 -29.78
C ALA A 85 -3.63 -11.95 -30.04
N GLY A 86 -4.70 -11.24 -30.43
CA GLY A 86 -6.02 -11.83 -30.67
C GLY A 86 -6.81 -12.11 -29.40
N GLY A 87 -6.39 -11.55 -28.26
CA GLY A 87 -7.11 -11.57 -27.00
C GLY A 87 -7.94 -10.30 -26.77
N ARG A 88 -8.59 -10.23 -25.60
CA ARG A 88 -9.35 -9.07 -25.15
C ARG A 88 -9.31 -8.93 -23.64
N VAL A 89 -9.46 -7.70 -23.16
CA VAL A 89 -9.63 -7.38 -21.74
C VAL A 89 -11.12 -7.43 -21.40
N ILE A 90 -11.49 -8.25 -20.42
CA ILE A 90 -12.88 -8.42 -19.95
C ILE A 90 -13.19 -7.46 -18.81
N THR A 91 -12.24 -7.30 -17.91
CA THR A 91 -12.38 -6.43 -16.75
C THR A 91 -11.08 -5.69 -16.59
N GLU A 92 -11.19 -4.38 -16.37
CA GLU A 92 -10.08 -3.52 -16.05
C GLU A 92 -10.52 -2.60 -14.92
N GLN A 93 -9.85 -2.71 -13.79
CA GLN A 93 -10.06 -1.83 -12.66
C GLN A 93 -8.72 -1.26 -12.26
N VAL A 94 -8.58 0.05 -12.42
CA VAL A 94 -7.41 0.81 -11.98
C VAL A 94 -7.82 1.62 -10.77
N SER A 95 -7.06 1.50 -9.68
CA SER A 95 -7.24 2.26 -8.45
C SER A 95 -5.96 3.02 -8.12
N GLY A 96 -6.08 4.30 -7.80
CA GLY A 96 -4.93 5.16 -7.58
C GLY A 96 -5.22 6.28 -6.57
N GLY A 97 -4.24 6.54 -5.70
CA GLY A 97 -4.16 7.69 -4.80
C GLY A 97 -2.75 8.29 -4.77
N GLU A 98 -2.49 9.27 -3.90
CA GLU A 98 -1.21 9.99 -3.83
C GLU A 98 -0.02 9.07 -3.49
N THR A 99 -0.28 7.90 -2.90
CA THR A 99 0.74 6.98 -2.37
C THR A 99 0.68 5.54 -2.90
N SER A 100 -0.39 5.09 -3.56
CA SER A 100 -0.50 3.71 -4.06
C SER A 100 -1.33 3.65 -5.34
N TRP A 101 -0.77 3.03 -6.38
CA TRP A 101 -1.48 2.68 -7.61
C TRP A 101 -1.49 1.16 -7.76
N SER A 102 -2.66 0.62 -8.08
CA SER A 102 -2.87 -0.80 -8.36
C SER A 102 -3.86 -0.97 -9.51
N ALA A 103 -3.73 -2.07 -10.24
CA ALA A 103 -4.69 -2.44 -11.26
C ALA A 103 -4.98 -3.94 -11.20
N THR A 104 -6.24 -4.29 -11.43
CA THR A 104 -6.68 -5.68 -11.59
C THR A 104 -7.29 -5.80 -12.97
N LEU A 105 -6.77 -6.73 -13.77
CA LEU A 105 -7.22 -6.99 -15.12
C LEU A 105 -7.60 -8.46 -15.27
N LYS A 106 -8.67 -8.72 -15.99
CA LYS A 106 -9.06 -10.07 -16.41
C LYS A 106 -8.96 -10.16 -17.93
N LEU A 107 -8.06 -10.99 -18.41
CA LEU A 107 -7.73 -11.13 -19.82
C LEU A 107 -8.29 -12.45 -20.36
N ARG A 108 -8.80 -12.44 -21.59
CA ARG A 108 -9.14 -13.65 -22.34
C ARG A 108 -8.38 -13.67 -23.66
N LEU A 109 -7.57 -14.70 -23.87
CA LEU A 109 -6.65 -14.76 -24.99
C LEU A 109 -6.41 -16.22 -25.45
N PRO A 110 -5.95 -16.43 -26.69
CA PRO A 110 -5.59 -17.77 -27.14
C PRO A 110 -4.56 -18.42 -26.21
N PRO A 111 -4.67 -19.74 -25.89
CA PRO A 111 -3.74 -20.42 -24.97
C PRO A 111 -2.26 -20.26 -25.33
N ALA A 112 -1.93 -20.25 -26.63
CA ALA A 112 -0.57 -20.05 -27.12
C ALA A 112 0.03 -18.66 -26.78
N GLN A 113 -0.82 -17.68 -26.46
CA GLN A 113 -0.41 -16.31 -26.18
C GLN A 113 -0.23 -16.03 -24.68
N VAL A 114 -0.57 -16.98 -23.80
CA VAL A 114 -0.41 -16.83 -22.35
C VAL A 114 1.05 -16.60 -21.98
N GLU A 115 1.95 -17.46 -22.42
CA GLU A 115 3.38 -17.33 -22.08
C GLU A 115 4.03 -16.06 -22.66
N PRO A 116 3.75 -15.64 -23.92
CA PRO A 116 4.16 -14.33 -24.44
C PRO A 116 3.70 -13.14 -23.58
N VAL A 117 2.45 -13.13 -23.11
CA VAL A 117 1.94 -12.07 -22.22
C VAL A 117 2.67 -12.07 -20.89
N VAL A 118 2.90 -13.25 -20.32
CA VAL A 118 3.67 -13.39 -19.07
C VAL A 118 5.10 -12.89 -19.24
N ALA A 119 5.77 -13.24 -20.34
CA ALA A 119 7.12 -12.77 -20.64
C ALA A 119 7.16 -11.25 -20.86
N TRP A 120 6.15 -10.69 -21.52
CA TRP A 120 6.02 -9.24 -21.71
C TRP A 120 5.91 -8.48 -20.38
N LEU A 121 5.17 -9.05 -19.41
CA LEU A 121 5.05 -8.53 -18.05
C LEU A 121 6.34 -8.70 -17.24
N ALA A 122 6.99 -9.86 -17.34
CA ALA A 122 8.27 -10.13 -16.69
C ALA A 122 9.40 -9.17 -17.16
N GLY A 123 9.34 -8.68 -18.40
CA GLY A 123 10.27 -7.68 -18.90
C GLY A 123 10.04 -6.27 -18.37
N ARG A 124 8.91 -6.00 -17.70
CA ARG A 124 8.49 -4.66 -17.25
C ARG A 124 8.25 -4.56 -15.74
N GLY A 125 8.35 -5.67 -15.03
CA GLY A 125 8.17 -5.75 -13.59
C GLY A 125 8.61 -7.10 -13.03
N ASP A 126 8.56 -7.24 -11.71
CA ASP A 126 8.88 -8.48 -11.04
C ASP A 126 7.60 -9.30 -10.82
N ILE A 127 7.61 -10.55 -11.28
CA ILE A 127 6.49 -11.46 -11.02
C ILE A 127 6.64 -12.00 -9.60
N LEU A 128 5.71 -11.62 -8.72
CA LEU A 128 5.67 -12.03 -7.31
C LEU A 128 4.98 -13.38 -7.11
N ASP A 129 3.91 -13.63 -7.85
CA ASP A 129 3.20 -14.91 -7.87
C ASP A 129 2.81 -15.22 -9.33
N LYS A 130 3.09 -16.45 -9.76
CA LYS A 130 2.65 -17.00 -11.05
C LYS A 130 2.02 -18.36 -10.79
N ARG A 131 0.73 -18.47 -11.09
CA ARG A 131 0.01 -19.75 -11.10
C ARG A 131 -0.65 -19.89 -12.45
N ILE A 132 -0.34 -20.96 -13.17
CA ILE A 132 -0.98 -21.32 -14.43
C ILE A 132 -1.35 -22.79 -14.31
N ASN A 133 -2.64 -23.07 -14.48
CA ASN A 133 -3.20 -24.40 -14.45
C ASN A 133 -3.78 -24.71 -15.83
N ALA A 134 -3.46 -25.89 -16.34
CA ALA A 134 -4.09 -26.46 -17.52
C ALA A 134 -4.85 -27.72 -17.09
N THR A 135 -6.14 -27.76 -17.40
CA THR A 135 -7.01 -28.90 -17.07
C THR A 135 -7.45 -29.55 -18.36
N ASP A 136 -7.16 -30.85 -18.52
CA ASP A 136 -7.65 -31.65 -19.63
C ASP A 136 -9.15 -31.97 -19.45
N VAL A 137 -9.94 -31.51 -20.40
CA VAL A 137 -11.39 -31.73 -20.48
C VAL A 137 -11.78 -32.56 -21.70
N SER A 138 -10.83 -33.22 -22.38
CA SER A 138 -11.09 -34.07 -23.54
C SER A 138 -12.09 -35.18 -23.22
N ARG A 139 -11.93 -35.83 -22.06
CA ARG A 139 -12.85 -36.87 -21.60
C ARG A 139 -14.25 -36.31 -21.34
N GLU A 140 -14.35 -35.18 -20.67
CA GLU A 140 -15.64 -34.56 -20.34
C GLU A 140 -16.39 -34.15 -21.61
N LEU A 141 -15.70 -33.54 -22.58
CA LEU A 141 -16.29 -33.17 -23.87
C LEU A 141 -16.75 -34.40 -24.67
N PHE A 142 -15.93 -35.46 -24.68
CA PHE A 142 -16.26 -36.71 -25.36
C PHE A 142 -17.47 -37.41 -24.71
N ASP A 143 -17.51 -37.49 -23.38
CA ASP A 143 -18.64 -38.06 -22.65
C ASP A 143 -19.93 -37.26 -22.89
N GLN A 144 -19.84 -35.92 -22.95
CA GLN A 144 -20.97 -35.05 -23.30
C GLN A 144 -21.43 -35.25 -24.76
N GLU A 145 -20.51 -35.49 -25.69
CA GLU A 145 -20.83 -35.73 -27.10
C GLU A 145 -21.57 -37.06 -27.29
N LEU A 146 -21.09 -38.14 -26.64
CA LEU A 146 -21.78 -39.42 -26.61
C LEU A 146 -23.17 -39.33 -25.96
N ALA A 147 -23.28 -38.59 -24.86
CA ALA A 147 -24.57 -38.37 -24.21
C ALA A 147 -25.56 -37.62 -25.13
N LEU A 148 -25.07 -36.59 -25.82
CA LEU A 148 -25.85 -35.80 -26.77
C LEU A 148 -26.33 -36.65 -27.95
N GLU A 149 -25.46 -37.47 -28.54
CA GLU A 149 -25.80 -38.38 -29.62
C GLU A 149 -26.90 -39.37 -29.20
N ASN A 150 -26.73 -40.02 -28.05
CA ASN A 150 -27.69 -40.99 -27.52
C ASN A 150 -29.06 -40.36 -27.22
N LEU A 151 -29.09 -39.18 -26.61
CA LEU A 151 -30.34 -38.46 -26.32
C LEU A 151 -31.03 -37.99 -27.61
N THR A 152 -30.25 -37.55 -28.61
CA THR A 152 -30.80 -37.13 -29.91
C THR A 152 -31.41 -38.32 -30.64
N ALA A 153 -30.71 -39.45 -30.71
CA ALA A 153 -31.24 -40.68 -31.29
C ALA A 153 -32.50 -41.19 -30.57
N THR A 154 -32.57 -41.02 -29.24
CA THR A 154 -33.75 -41.34 -28.45
C THR A 154 -34.92 -40.40 -28.77
N SER A 155 -34.65 -39.08 -28.89
CA SER A 155 -35.65 -38.10 -29.29
C SER A 155 -36.22 -38.42 -30.68
N ASP A 156 -35.36 -38.76 -31.64
CA ASP A 156 -35.77 -39.08 -33.00
C ASP A 156 -36.63 -40.35 -33.06
N ARG A 157 -36.28 -41.38 -32.28
CA ARG A 157 -37.11 -42.59 -32.14
C ARG A 157 -38.48 -42.28 -31.54
N LEU A 158 -38.55 -41.46 -30.49
CA LEU A 158 -39.82 -41.06 -29.88
C LEU A 158 -40.68 -40.20 -30.82
N GLN A 159 -40.07 -39.32 -31.60
CA GLN A 159 -40.76 -38.55 -32.64
C GLN A 159 -41.29 -39.46 -33.75
N ALA A 160 -40.51 -40.46 -34.17
CA ALA A 160 -40.95 -41.44 -35.15
C ALA A 160 -42.11 -42.31 -34.63
N LEU A 161 -42.12 -42.67 -33.34
CA LEU A 161 -43.26 -43.36 -32.71
C LEU A 161 -44.51 -42.48 -32.72
N LEU A 162 -44.41 -41.22 -32.31
CA LEU A 162 -45.53 -40.26 -32.35
C LEU A 162 -46.13 -40.08 -33.75
N ALA A 163 -45.33 -40.24 -34.81
CA ALA A 163 -45.79 -40.14 -36.20
C ALA A 163 -46.57 -41.38 -36.68
N GLN A 164 -46.58 -42.48 -35.93
CA GLN A 164 -47.31 -43.69 -36.31
C GLN A 164 -48.83 -43.52 -36.07
N PRO A 165 -49.67 -43.94 -37.04
CA PRO A 165 -51.11 -43.91 -36.86
C PRO A 165 -51.56 -44.98 -35.86
N GLY A 166 -52.62 -44.68 -35.08
CA GLY A 166 -53.25 -45.65 -34.17
C GLY A 166 -52.87 -45.55 -32.69
N LEU A 167 -52.07 -44.55 -32.29
CA LEU A 167 -51.75 -44.28 -30.89
C LEU A 167 -52.94 -43.73 -30.11
N GLY A 168 -53.10 -44.16 -28.85
CA GLY A 168 -54.09 -43.60 -27.93
C GLY A 168 -53.65 -42.24 -27.37
N MET A 169 -54.62 -41.40 -26.98
CA MET A 169 -54.34 -40.05 -26.41
C MET A 169 -53.41 -40.09 -25.20
N ASN A 170 -53.55 -41.10 -24.33
CA ASN A 170 -52.68 -41.26 -23.15
C ASN A 170 -51.22 -41.55 -23.55
N ASP A 171 -51.00 -42.34 -24.61
CA ASP A 171 -49.67 -42.67 -25.10
C ASP A 171 -49.00 -41.44 -25.73
N VAL A 172 -49.77 -40.64 -26.47
CA VAL A 172 -49.31 -39.36 -27.04
C VAL A 172 -48.82 -38.43 -25.94
N LEU A 173 -49.64 -38.20 -24.90
CA LEU A 173 -49.29 -37.33 -23.78
C LEU A 173 -48.05 -37.84 -23.01
N ALA A 174 -47.90 -39.16 -22.87
CA ALA A 174 -46.74 -39.76 -22.24
C ALA A 174 -45.45 -39.52 -23.04
N ILE A 175 -45.49 -39.71 -24.37
CA ILE A 175 -44.34 -39.47 -25.24
C ILE A 175 -43.99 -37.97 -25.29
N GLU A 176 -44.97 -37.07 -25.37
CA GLU A 176 -44.72 -35.62 -25.35
C GLU A 176 -44.05 -35.14 -24.06
N LYS A 177 -44.49 -35.67 -22.92
CA LYS A 177 -43.86 -35.38 -21.62
C LYS A 177 -42.41 -35.83 -21.61
N GLU A 178 -42.14 -37.02 -22.13
CA GLU A 178 -40.78 -37.57 -22.19
C GLU A 178 -39.90 -36.82 -23.20
N LEU A 179 -40.44 -36.45 -24.36
CA LEU A 179 -39.75 -35.59 -25.33
C LEU A 179 -39.39 -34.23 -24.74
N THR A 180 -40.28 -33.63 -23.94
CA THR A 180 -40.01 -32.37 -23.27
C THR A 180 -38.84 -32.50 -22.29
N ARG A 181 -38.79 -33.59 -21.52
CA ARG A 181 -37.67 -33.91 -20.62
C ARG A 181 -36.35 -34.06 -21.40
N ILE A 182 -36.33 -34.91 -22.43
CA ILE A 182 -35.14 -35.19 -23.24
C ILE A 182 -34.64 -33.93 -23.95
N ARG A 183 -35.54 -33.11 -24.50
CA ARG A 183 -35.16 -31.83 -25.12
C ARG A 183 -34.51 -30.88 -24.11
N GLY A 184 -35.03 -30.83 -22.88
CA GLY A 184 -34.41 -30.07 -21.79
C GLY A 184 -32.98 -30.53 -21.50
N GLU A 185 -32.75 -31.84 -21.44
CA GLU A 185 -31.42 -32.43 -21.21
C GLU A 185 -30.45 -32.17 -22.37
N ILE A 186 -30.91 -32.30 -23.61
CA ILE A 186 -30.14 -31.98 -24.82
C ILE A 186 -29.68 -30.52 -24.79
N GLU A 187 -30.57 -29.58 -24.49
CA GLU A 187 -30.23 -28.16 -24.45
C GLU A 187 -29.29 -27.82 -23.29
N ALA A 188 -29.43 -28.49 -22.14
CA ALA A 188 -28.48 -28.36 -21.03
C ALA A 188 -27.07 -28.83 -21.41
N ILE A 189 -26.94 -30.01 -22.04
CA ILE A 189 -25.65 -30.56 -22.50
C ILE A 189 -25.03 -29.66 -23.58
N LYS A 190 -25.81 -29.21 -24.56
CA LYS A 190 -25.33 -28.24 -25.57
C LYS A 190 -24.82 -26.95 -24.94
N GLY A 191 -25.51 -26.44 -23.92
CA GLY A 191 -25.09 -25.27 -23.15
C GLY A 191 -23.73 -25.50 -22.46
N ALA A 192 -23.58 -26.63 -21.77
CA ALA A 192 -22.34 -27.02 -21.10
C ALA A 192 -21.18 -27.18 -22.10
N GLN A 193 -21.40 -27.86 -23.22
CA GLN A 193 -20.39 -28.02 -24.28
C GLN A 193 -19.96 -26.67 -24.87
N ARG A 194 -20.90 -25.75 -25.12
CA ARG A 194 -20.56 -24.40 -25.62
C ARG A 194 -19.66 -23.65 -24.64
N PHE A 195 -19.97 -23.74 -23.34
CA PHE A 195 -19.18 -23.11 -22.30
C PHE A 195 -17.78 -23.71 -22.17
N LEU A 196 -17.66 -25.04 -22.19
CA LEU A 196 -16.36 -25.71 -22.17
C LEU A 196 -15.53 -25.41 -23.41
N LYS A 197 -16.12 -25.46 -24.61
CA LYS A 197 -15.44 -25.13 -25.87
C LYS A 197 -14.91 -23.69 -25.87
N ASP A 198 -15.66 -22.73 -25.32
CA ASP A 198 -15.20 -21.35 -25.15
C ASP A 198 -14.02 -21.24 -24.17
N ARG A 199 -14.01 -22.02 -23.08
CA ARG A 199 -12.89 -22.09 -22.13
C ARG A 199 -11.63 -22.77 -22.69
N VAL A 200 -11.79 -23.74 -23.60
CA VAL A 200 -10.67 -24.35 -24.31
C VAL A 200 -10.11 -23.40 -25.37
N ALA A 201 -11.00 -22.68 -26.08
CA ALA A 201 -10.58 -21.74 -27.13
C ALA A 201 -9.84 -20.51 -26.57
N LEU A 202 -10.23 -20.02 -25.39
CA LEU A 202 -9.67 -18.83 -24.77
C LEU A 202 -9.29 -19.08 -23.31
N ALA A 203 -7.99 -18.99 -23.04
CA ALA A 203 -7.43 -18.98 -21.70
C ALA A 203 -7.88 -17.75 -20.91
N THR A 204 -8.03 -17.89 -19.60
CA THR A 204 -8.35 -16.78 -18.69
C THR A 204 -7.14 -16.46 -17.83
N LEU A 205 -6.70 -15.19 -17.86
CA LEU A 205 -5.56 -14.72 -17.09
C LEU A 205 -5.99 -13.55 -16.19
N ASP A 206 -5.97 -13.77 -14.88
CA ASP A 206 -6.20 -12.73 -13.88
C ASP A 206 -4.85 -12.08 -13.52
N VAL A 207 -4.69 -10.80 -13.83
CA VAL A 207 -3.45 -10.05 -13.62
C VAL A 207 -3.69 -8.98 -12.58
N SER A 208 -2.97 -9.07 -11.46
CA SER A 208 -2.89 -8.03 -10.43
C SER A 208 -1.57 -7.30 -10.57
N LEU A 209 -1.64 -6.03 -10.96
CA LEU A 209 -0.52 -5.11 -10.99
C LEU A 209 -0.51 -4.31 -9.70
N ARG A 210 0.63 -4.29 -9.03
CA ARG A 210 0.91 -3.35 -7.94
C ARG A 210 2.13 -2.53 -8.31
N ARG A 211 2.13 -1.26 -7.93
CA ARG A 211 3.34 -0.45 -8.08
C ARG A 211 4.45 -1.11 -7.27
N ARG A 212 5.67 -1.14 -7.81
CA ARG A 212 6.86 -1.47 -7.05
C ARG A 212 6.90 -0.55 -5.87
N ASP A 213 6.80 -1.12 -4.68
CA ASP A 213 7.10 -0.40 -3.47
C ASP A 213 8.61 -0.20 -3.53
N GLY A 214 9.02 0.84 -4.27
CA GLY A 214 10.35 1.39 -4.17
C GLY A 214 10.53 1.62 -2.69
N ALA A 215 11.36 0.76 -2.07
CA ALA A 215 11.75 0.77 -0.68
C ALA A 215 11.58 2.18 -0.17
N ILE A 216 10.62 2.39 0.75
CA ILE A 216 10.21 3.71 1.26
C ILE A 216 11.35 4.65 0.96
N VAL A 217 11.21 5.47 -0.08
CA VAL A 217 12.19 6.52 -0.31
C VAL A 217 11.94 7.42 0.89
N THR A 218 12.55 7.07 2.02
CA THR A 218 13.15 8.01 2.92
C THR A 218 14.16 8.71 2.04
N VAL A 219 13.64 9.59 1.17
CA VAL A 219 14.20 10.92 1.01
C VAL A 219 14.51 11.26 2.44
N ALA A 220 15.79 11.44 2.77
CA ALA A 220 16.19 11.81 4.11
C ALA A 220 15.44 13.10 4.42
N ARG A 221 14.21 12.97 4.92
CA ARG A 221 13.32 14.08 5.13
C ARG A 221 13.94 14.71 6.34
N ALA A 222 14.43 15.92 6.16
CA ALA A 222 15.07 16.66 7.23
C ALA A 222 14.24 16.50 8.49
N LYS A 223 14.78 15.77 9.48
CA LYS A 223 14.11 15.56 10.76
C LYS A 223 13.98 16.89 11.52
N PHE A 224 14.77 17.88 11.08
CA PHE A 224 14.81 19.22 11.63
C PHE A 224 14.91 20.27 10.52
N TYR A 225 14.20 21.37 10.70
CA TYR A 225 14.21 22.49 9.75
C TYR A 225 14.78 23.74 10.43
N PRO A 226 16.02 24.13 10.11
CA PRO A 226 16.62 25.32 10.67
C PRO A 226 16.03 26.57 10.02
N GLY A 227 16.05 27.65 10.77
CA GLY A 227 15.72 28.97 10.31
C GLY A 227 16.51 30.01 11.08
N VAL A 228 16.51 31.21 10.52
CA VAL A 228 17.09 32.38 11.16
C VAL A 228 16.02 33.45 11.31
N ARG A 229 16.01 34.16 12.43
CA ARG A 229 15.12 35.30 12.66
C ARG A 229 15.93 36.52 13.02
N VAL A 230 15.48 37.68 12.58
CA VAL A 230 15.86 38.95 13.19
C VAL A 230 14.90 39.18 14.35
N THR A 231 15.43 39.57 15.50
CA THR A 231 14.62 39.73 16.71
C THR A 231 15.00 41.00 17.48
N SER A 232 14.01 41.59 18.14
CA SER A 232 14.18 42.68 19.08
C SER A 232 13.59 42.31 20.43
N LEU A 233 14.36 42.48 21.49
CA LEU A 233 13.96 42.29 22.89
C LEU A 233 13.75 43.64 23.55
N THR A 234 12.52 43.94 23.94
CA THR A 234 12.18 45.13 24.72
C THR A 234 11.90 44.73 26.17
N LEU A 235 12.81 45.09 27.08
CA LEU A 235 12.65 44.91 28.52
C LEU A 235 11.73 45.99 29.09
N LEU A 236 10.76 45.58 29.90
CA LEU A 236 9.79 46.45 30.58
C LEU A 236 10.11 46.47 32.07
N ASP A 237 10.60 47.61 32.56
CA ASP A 237 10.87 47.84 33.97
C ASP A 237 9.56 48.20 34.71
N PRO A 238 9.35 47.73 35.96
CA PRO A 238 8.29 48.22 36.85
C PRO A 238 8.19 49.75 36.97
N GLU A 239 9.29 50.47 36.80
CA GLU A 239 9.33 51.95 36.83
C GLU A 239 9.00 52.62 35.48
N GLY A 240 8.60 51.84 34.47
CA GLY A 240 8.18 52.35 33.15
C GLY A 240 9.30 52.64 32.16
N ARG A 241 10.55 52.33 32.51
CA ARG A 241 11.71 52.45 31.61
C ARG A 241 11.72 51.28 30.61
N GLN A 242 11.90 51.59 29.33
CA GLN A 242 11.98 50.59 28.26
C GLN A 242 13.40 50.55 27.68
N ARG A 243 13.94 49.34 27.46
CA ARG A 243 15.18 49.15 26.70
C ARG A 243 15.00 48.10 25.64
N THR A 244 15.27 48.47 24.39
CA THR A 244 15.22 47.56 23.24
C THR A 244 16.63 47.15 22.84
N ARG A 245 16.84 45.85 22.68
CA ARG A 245 18.05 45.24 22.13
C ARG A 245 17.71 44.54 20.83
N PHE A 246 18.59 44.63 19.84
CA PHE A 246 18.44 43.90 18.58
C PHE A 246 19.35 42.66 18.59
N GLY A 247 18.95 41.66 17.82
CA GLY A 247 19.59 40.36 17.85
C GLY A 247 19.18 39.46 16.70
N GLY A 248 19.83 38.31 16.67
CA GLY A 248 19.52 37.21 15.75
C GLY A 248 19.04 35.99 16.53
N SER A 249 18.21 35.18 15.90
CA SER A 249 17.73 33.92 16.44
C SER A 249 18.07 32.77 15.50
N LEU A 250 18.53 31.66 16.05
CA LEU A 250 18.55 30.37 15.35
C LEU A 250 17.36 29.54 15.83
N VAL A 251 16.49 29.15 14.91
CA VAL A 251 15.35 28.27 15.18
C VAL A 251 15.57 26.90 14.56
N LEU A 252 15.21 25.85 15.28
CA LEU A 252 15.18 24.48 14.79
C LEU A 252 13.80 23.89 15.02
N HIS A 253 13.04 23.68 13.95
CA HIS A 253 11.73 23.04 14.02
C HIS A 253 11.86 21.52 13.97
N SER A 254 11.03 20.82 14.75
CA SER A 254 10.88 19.36 14.69
C SER A 254 10.24 18.90 13.37
N ILE A 255 10.28 17.60 13.09
CA ILE A 255 9.74 16.98 11.88
C ILE A 255 8.24 17.24 11.69
N LEU A 256 7.49 17.28 12.80
CA LEU A 256 6.06 17.60 12.81
C LEU A 256 5.79 19.11 12.77
N ARG A 257 6.85 19.93 12.84
CA ARG A 257 6.85 21.42 12.82
C ARG A 257 5.88 22.09 13.80
N ASN A 258 5.37 21.34 14.76
CA ASN A 258 4.55 21.82 15.88
C ASN A 258 5.40 22.18 17.11
N HIS A 259 6.66 21.73 17.14
CA HIS A 259 7.64 22.04 18.19
C HIS A 259 8.89 22.69 17.58
N SER A 260 9.49 23.62 18.32
CA SER A 260 10.72 24.29 17.94
C SER A 260 11.63 24.56 19.14
N LEU A 261 12.93 24.55 18.88
CA LEU A 261 13.97 25.05 19.77
C LEU A 261 14.50 26.35 19.17
N GLU A 262 14.57 27.44 19.93
CA GLU A 262 15.23 28.67 19.49
C GLU A 262 16.28 29.13 20.48
N VAL A 263 17.33 29.74 19.93
CA VAL A 263 18.35 30.46 20.68
C VAL A 263 18.43 31.87 20.13
N ASP A 264 17.96 32.84 20.91
CA ASP A 264 18.03 34.26 20.61
C ASP A 264 19.31 34.85 21.22
N LEU A 265 20.07 35.59 20.41
CA LEU A 265 21.31 36.27 20.76
C LEU A 265 21.10 37.77 20.53
N TYR A 266 21.22 38.57 21.58
CA TYR A 266 21.04 40.02 21.53
C TYR A 266 22.36 40.75 21.80
N GLU A 267 22.54 41.86 21.11
CA GLU A 267 23.71 42.73 21.27
C GLU A 267 23.93 43.19 22.72
N ALA A 268 25.19 43.46 23.03
CA ALA A 268 25.56 43.96 24.34
C ALA A 268 25.04 45.38 24.53
N ALA A 269 24.23 45.57 25.56
CA ALA A 269 23.79 46.88 26.02
C ALA A 269 24.30 47.10 27.45
N PRO A 270 24.62 48.35 27.86
CA PRO A 270 24.97 48.65 29.24
C PRO A 270 23.92 48.08 30.19
N ALA A 271 24.34 47.49 31.31
CA ALA A 271 23.40 46.99 32.31
C ALA A 271 22.60 48.16 32.93
N MET A 272 21.45 47.85 33.53
CA MET A 272 20.58 48.87 34.16
C MET A 272 21.22 49.45 35.44
N ASP A 273 22.09 48.68 36.09
CA ASP A 273 22.84 49.05 37.30
C ASP A 273 24.14 49.81 37.01
N GLY A 274 24.40 50.16 35.74
CA GLY A 274 25.64 50.84 35.31
C GLY A 274 26.84 49.90 35.15
N SER A 275 26.68 48.59 35.32
CA SER A 275 27.73 47.63 34.99
C SER A 275 27.90 47.48 33.47
N GLY A 276 29.11 47.11 33.04
CA GLY A 276 29.54 47.10 31.63
C GLY A 276 28.60 46.34 30.68
N ALA A 277 28.69 46.64 29.39
CA ALA A 277 27.80 46.07 28.38
C ALA A 277 27.87 44.53 28.35
N LYS A 278 26.73 43.86 28.51
CA LYS A 278 26.61 42.40 28.47
C LYS A 278 25.62 41.97 27.38
N ALA A 279 26.03 40.99 26.58
CA ALA A 279 25.15 40.31 25.63
C ALA A 279 24.04 39.56 26.39
N ALA A 280 22.87 39.43 25.78
CA ALA A 280 21.77 38.64 26.32
C ALA A 280 21.50 37.42 25.45
N VAL A 281 21.28 36.27 26.07
CA VAL A 281 20.98 35.01 25.39
C VAL A 281 19.68 34.45 25.95
N ILE A 282 18.76 34.04 25.08
CA ILE A 282 17.51 33.39 25.49
C ILE A 282 17.39 32.08 24.72
N ALA A 283 17.38 30.95 25.42
CA ALA A 283 17.16 29.64 24.83
C ALA A 283 15.79 29.11 25.27
N THR A 284 14.88 28.88 24.33
CA THR A 284 13.53 28.37 24.62
C THR A 284 13.13 27.23 23.70
N THR A 285 12.31 26.34 24.24
CA THR A 285 11.62 25.30 23.49
C THR A 285 10.13 25.45 23.68
N GLY A 286 9.35 25.10 22.67
CA GLY A 286 7.91 25.20 22.77
C GLY A 286 7.19 24.73 21.54
N GLY A 287 5.86 24.85 21.58
CA GLY A 287 5.02 24.45 20.47
C GLY A 287 3.97 25.49 20.13
N ALA A 288 3.44 25.37 18.92
CA ALA A 288 2.43 26.26 18.37
C ALA A 288 1.28 25.50 17.71
N ALA A 289 0.07 26.02 17.87
CA ALA A 289 -1.15 25.57 17.22
C ALA A 289 -1.64 26.62 16.22
N TYR A 290 -2.09 26.16 15.05
CA TYR A 290 -2.55 27.00 13.94
C TYR A 290 -4.07 27.14 13.95
N SER A 291 -4.58 28.25 13.42
CA SER A 291 -6.03 28.45 13.33
C SER A 291 -6.69 27.44 12.39
N ASP A 292 -7.73 26.76 12.88
CA ASP A 292 -8.61 25.91 12.09
C ASP A 292 -9.52 26.73 11.16
N PHE A 293 -10.00 27.88 11.63
CA PHE A 293 -10.91 28.72 10.88
C PHE A 293 -10.25 29.35 9.64
N LEU A 294 -9.02 29.86 9.77
CA LEU A 294 -8.34 30.57 8.68
C LEU A 294 -7.47 29.65 7.80
N GLY A 295 -7.04 28.49 8.31
CA GLY A 295 -6.14 27.60 7.57
C GLY A 295 -6.23 26.12 7.91
N GLY A 296 -7.34 25.67 8.50
CA GLY A 296 -7.61 24.25 8.75
C GLY A 296 -6.60 23.56 9.66
N GLY A 297 -6.01 24.31 10.60
CA GLY A 297 -5.06 23.78 11.58
C GLY A 297 -3.69 23.53 11.01
N ARG A 298 -3.42 24.05 9.79
CA ARG A 298 -2.20 23.77 9.02
C ARG A 298 -1.44 25.04 8.72
N ARG A 299 -0.12 24.91 8.63
CA ARG A 299 0.81 25.94 8.14
C ARG A 299 0.44 26.36 6.71
N ARG A 300 -0.14 27.55 6.53
CA ARG A 300 -0.56 28.10 5.24
C ARG A 300 -0.23 29.59 5.25
N THR A 301 0.09 30.13 4.07
CA THR A 301 0.24 31.57 3.87
C THR A 301 -0.96 32.32 4.46
N LEU A 302 -0.67 33.30 5.31
CA LEU A 302 -1.60 34.12 6.09
C LEU A 302 -2.41 33.37 7.16
N ASN A 303 -2.01 32.17 7.57
CA ASN A 303 -2.63 31.50 8.71
C ASN A 303 -1.94 31.90 10.03
N PRO A 304 -2.66 32.49 10.99
CA PRO A 304 -2.09 32.80 12.30
C PRO A 304 -1.90 31.55 13.16
N TYR A 305 -0.97 31.66 14.11
CA TYR A 305 -0.70 30.63 15.12
C TYR A 305 -0.49 31.23 16.51
N LEU A 306 -0.77 30.41 17.51
CA LEU A 306 -0.53 30.72 18.92
C LEU A 306 0.37 29.65 19.51
N GLY A 307 1.36 30.06 20.30
CA GLY A 307 2.35 29.16 20.88
C GLY A 307 2.65 29.44 22.33
N LEU A 308 3.18 28.42 23.01
CA LEU A 308 3.70 28.51 24.36
C LEU A 308 5.11 27.95 24.39
N ARG A 309 5.99 28.66 25.09
CA ARG A 309 7.42 28.36 25.12
C ARG A 309 7.97 28.56 26.52
N ALA A 310 8.99 27.78 26.85
CA ALA A 310 9.69 27.90 28.11
C ALA A 310 11.19 27.64 27.93
N GLY A 311 12.00 28.14 28.85
CA GLY A 311 13.43 27.90 28.82
C GLY A 311 14.19 28.82 29.77
N TYR A 312 15.40 29.20 29.38
CA TYR A 312 16.30 29.99 30.22
C TYR A 312 16.86 31.18 29.46
N ALA A 313 16.95 32.31 30.15
CA ALA A 313 17.62 33.51 29.68
C ALA A 313 18.83 33.81 30.56
N TYR A 314 19.88 34.28 29.93
CA TYR A 314 21.03 34.88 30.57
C TYR A 314 21.13 36.34 30.11
N LEU A 315 20.85 37.26 31.03
CA LEU A 315 21.04 38.69 30.83
C LEU A 315 22.19 39.14 31.75
N ASP A 316 21.85 39.58 32.96
CA ASP A 316 22.82 39.83 34.03
C ASP A 316 22.97 38.61 34.96
N SER A 317 21.93 37.78 35.00
CA SER A 317 21.85 36.52 35.75
C SER A 317 20.98 35.51 35.00
N SER A 318 21.07 34.24 35.37
CA SER A 318 20.22 33.18 34.84
C SER A 318 18.78 33.35 35.34
N ARG A 319 17.82 33.38 34.41
CA ARG A 319 16.39 33.49 34.68
C ARG A 319 15.64 32.40 33.94
N PHE A 320 14.57 31.88 34.54
CA PHE A 320 13.63 31.03 33.84
C PHE A 320 12.68 31.88 33.01
N VAL A 321 12.28 31.39 31.85
CA VAL A 321 11.51 32.14 30.87
C VAL A 321 10.24 31.36 30.53
N ILE A 322 9.11 32.07 30.51
CA ILE A 322 7.86 31.58 29.92
C ILE A 322 7.42 32.61 28.88
N GLN A 323 7.05 32.14 27.69
CA GLN A 323 6.59 33.01 26.60
C GLN A 323 5.26 32.53 26.05
N ALA A 324 4.37 33.48 25.80
CA ALA A 324 3.21 33.31 24.93
C ALA A 324 3.53 33.95 23.58
N GLU A 325 3.42 33.18 22.51
CA GLU A 325 3.73 33.59 21.14
C GLU A 325 2.45 33.75 20.33
N ALA A 326 2.34 34.84 19.58
CA ALA A 326 1.38 34.99 18.51
C ALA A 326 2.14 35.31 17.23
N GLY A 327 1.87 34.57 16.16
CA GLY A 327 2.57 34.76 14.90
C GLY A 327 1.70 34.51 13.69
N LEU A 328 2.25 34.86 12.54
CA LEU A 328 1.60 34.79 11.24
C LEU A 328 2.62 34.32 10.19
N GLU A 329 2.26 33.30 9.43
CA GLU A 329 3.05 32.89 8.26
C GLU A 329 2.78 33.87 7.11
N LEU A 330 3.74 34.74 6.80
CA LEU A 330 3.60 35.75 5.76
C LEU A 330 3.65 35.13 4.36
N TRP A 331 4.49 34.11 4.18
CA TRP A 331 4.66 33.43 2.90
C TRP A 331 5.18 32.01 3.08
N LYS A 332 4.67 31.08 2.26
CA LYS A 332 5.07 29.67 2.27
C LYS A 332 5.33 29.18 0.85
N SER A 333 6.46 28.54 0.65
CA SER A 333 6.81 27.79 -0.56
C SER A 333 7.18 26.35 -0.22
N ARG A 334 7.59 25.57 -1.24
CA ARG A 334 8.11 24.21 -1.05
C ARG A 334 9.44 24.18 -0.28
N HIS A 335 10.24 25.26 -0.36
CA HIS A 335 11.61 25.29 0.14
C HIS A 335 11.81 26.24 1.33
N ALA A 336 10.91 27.19 1.55
CA ALA A 336 11.05 28.18 2.61
C ALA A 336 9.71 28.71 3.11
N VAL A 337 9.70 29.12 4.39
CA VAL A 337 8.60 29.82 5.06
C VAL A 337 9.14 31.11 5.62
N ILE A 338 8.41 32.20 5.41
CA ILE A 338 8.65 33.49 6.04
C ILE A 338 7.52 33.74 7.03
N ASP A 339 7.87 34.07 8.25
CA ASP A 339 6.91 34.33 9.31
C ASP A 339 7.32 35.51 10.20
N ALA A 340 6.32 36.13 10.81
CA ALA A 340 6.48 37.19 11.79
C ALA A 340 5.76 36.80 13.07
N SER A 341 6.39 37.09 14.23
CA SER A 341 5.79 36.77 15.52
C SER A 341 6.15 37.77 16.61
N VAL A 342 5.28 37.85 17.60
CA VAL A 342 5.45 38.63 18.82
C VAL A 342 5.27 37.69 20.00
N ARG A 343 6.18 37.80 20.97
CA ARG A 343 6.22 36.97 22.17
C ARG A 343 6.17 37.84 23.42
N GLY A 344 5.11 37.68 24.20
CA GLY A 344 5.07 38.17 25.58
C GLY A 344 5.93 37.27 26.45
N THR A 345 6.95 37.83 27.11
CA THR A 345 7.99 37.10 27.84
C THR A 345 7.96 37.44 29.32
N GLY A 346 7.72 36.43 30.17
CA GLY A 346 7.92 36.53 31.61
C GLY A 346 9.31 36.02 31.99
N LEU A 347 10.08 36.83 32.71
CA LEU A 347 11.41 36.48 33.23
C LEU A 347 11.31 36.24 34.73
N ILE A 348 11.47 34.98 35.16
CA ILE A 348 11.31 34.55 36.55
C ILE A 348 12.69 34.30 37.16
N GLY A 349 13.00 34.96 38.28
CA GLY A 349 14.29 34.89 38.95
C GLY A 349 14.31 35.73 40.23
N LYS A 350 15.51 36.16 40.67
CA LYS A 350 15.66 36.99 41.89
C LYS A 350 14.80 38.27 41.83
N ASN A 351 14.70 38.87 40.66
CA ASN A 351 13.79 39.98 40.36
C ASN A 351 12.93 39.57 39.15
N PRO A 352 11.62 39.35 39.32
CA PRO A 352 10.74 39.03 38.20
C PRO A 352 10.51 40.27 37.34
N ASP A 353 10.68 40.13 36.03
CA ASP A 353 10.48 41.21 35.05
C ASP A 353 9.65 40.71 33.86
N ALA A 354 9.11 41.64 33.08
CA ALA A 354 8.43 41.36 31.83
C ALA A 354 9.23 41.89 30.64
N ALA A 355 9.10 41.23 29.50
CA ALA A 355 9.69 41.66 28.25
C ALA A 355 8.78 41.32 27.08
N VAL A 356 8.97 42.03 25.97
CA VAL A 356 8.35 41.72 24.69
C VAL A 356 9.44 41.41 23.68
N VAL A 357 9.30 40.28 22.99
CA VAL A 357 10.20 39.90 21.90
C VAL A 357 9.42 39.94 20.59
N ALA A 358 9.82 40.81 19.68
CA ALA A 358 9.30 40.80 18.32
C ALA A 358 10.32 40.11 17.41
N SER A 359 9.85 39.34 16.43
CA SER A 359 10.73 38.65 15.49
C SER A 359 10.12 38.53 14.10
N THR A 360 10.99 38.46 13.10
CA THR A 360 10.64 38.09 11.72
C THR A 360 11.74 37.21 11.19
N GLY A 361 11.39 36.11 10.56
CA GLY A 361 12.38 35.12 10.16
C GLY A 361 12.02 34.31 8.94
N VAL A 362 13.01 33.54 8.51
CA VAL A 362 12.92 32.62 7.39
C VAL A 362 13.35 31.24 7.85
N VAL A 363 12.49 30.25 7.63
CA VAL A 363 12.74 28.84 7.92
C VAL A 363 12.89 28.10 6.60
N VAL A 364 14.01 27.40 6.42
CA VAL A 364 14.30 26.69 5.17
C VAL A 364 13.93 25.22 5.34
N ALA A 365 13.21 24.69 4.36
CA ALA A 365 12.90 23.29 4.18
C ALA A 365 13.89 22.71 3.16
N PHE A 366 14.94 22.05 3.62
CA PHE A 366 15.80 21.22 2.77
C PHE A 366 15.29 19.78 2.70
#